data_AF-A0A2D6LCB5-F1
#
_entry.id   AF-A0A2D6LCB5-F1
#
_cell.length_a   1.000
_cell.length_b   1.000
_cell.length_c   1.000
_cell.angle_alpha   90.00
_cell.angle_beta   90.00
_cell.angle_gamma   90.00
#
_symmetry.space_group_name_H-M   'P 1'
#
loop_
_entity.id
_entity.type
_entity.pdbx_description
1 polymer ?
#
loop_
_entity_poly.entity_id
_entity_poly.type
_entity_poly.pdbx_seq_one_letter_code
_entity_poly.pdbx_strand_id
1 'polypeptide(L)'
;MIFPEIADRELNDLIGKFDTGFVNIAKEMFSEHKTQVRFYPIAVNRDRRMIRLGDSIGFDPKKNFHEEKQRIVRELEERICEMI
;
A
#
# COMPACT_ATOMS: atom_id res chain seq x y z
N MET A 1 -4.77 10.05 -3.27
CA MET A 1 -3.40 9.56 -2.98
C MET A 1 -3.31 9.40 -1.47
N ILE A 2 -2.76 8.28 -0.98
CA ILE A 2 -2.67 7.97 0.45
C ILE A 2 -1.18 7.87 0.79
N PHE A 3 -0.76 8.49 1.89
CA PHE A 3 0.59 8.36 2.45
C PHE A 3 0.46 7.53 3.74
N PRO A 4 0.73 6.21 3.69
CA PRO A 4 0.46 5.31 4.81
C PRO A 4 1.60 5.26 5.84
N GLU A 5 2.67 6.02 5.67
CA GLU A 5 3.84 6.02 6.54
C GLU A 5 3.48 6.48 7.95
N ILE A 6 3.92 5.71 8.95
CA ILE A 6 3.82 6.09 10.36
C ILE A 6 4.98 7.04 10.66
N ALA A 7 4.65 8.24 11.14
CA ALA A 7 5.66 9.19 11.59
C ALA A 7 6.60 8.53 12.62
N ASP A 8 7.91 8.81 12.48
CA ASP A 8 8.96 8.31 13.37
C ASP A 8 9.10 6.77 13.41
N ARG A 9 8.60 6.05 12.39
CA ARG A 9 8.88 4.61 12.21
C ARG A 9 9.46 4.32 10.84
N GLU A 10 10.69 3.84 10.84
CA GLU A 10 11.40 3.46 9.63
C GLU A 10 11.17 1.98 9.31
N LEU A 11 10.95 1.68 8.03
CA LEU A 11 11.07 0.33 7.48
C LEU A 11 12.53 0.05 7.10
N ASN A 12 13.18 1.05 6.49
CA ASN A 12 14.59 1.10 6.15
C ASN A 12 15.05 2.57 6.06
N ASP A 13 16.31 2.80 5.69
CA ASP A 13 16.93 4.14 5.59
C ASP A 13 16.21 5.11 4.63
N LEU A 14 15.30 4.62 3.78
CA LEU A 14 14.63 5.39 2.71
C LEU A 14 13.10 5.39 2.80
N ILE A 15 12.49 4.40 3.47
CA ILE A 15 11.04 4.19 3.50
C ILE A 15 10.55 4.09 4.96
N GLY A 16 9.48 4.82 5.27
CA GLY A 16 8.76 4.69 6.53
C GLY A 16 7.91 3.42 6.58
N LYS A 17 7.72 2.84 7.77
CA LYS A 17 6.85 1.69 7.97
C LYS A 17 5.39 2.07 7.74
N PHE A 18 4.65 1.26 7.00
CA PHE A 18 3.27 1.57 6.68
C PHE A 18 2.32 1.16 7.80
N ASP A 19 1.39 2.05 8.14
CA ASP A 19 0.19 1.63 8.85
C ASP A 19 -0.70 0.81 7.92
N THR A 20 -1.50 -0.05 8.51
CA THR A 20 -2.39 -0.93 7.77
C THR A 20 -3.79 -0.33 7.59
N GLY A 21 -4.17 0.69 8.37
CA GLY A 21 -5.52 1.25 8.46
C GLY A 21 -6.11 1.69 7.13
N PHE A 22 -5.30 2.15 6.17
CA PHE A 22 -5.78 2.56 4.86
C PHE A 22 -6.45 1.43 4.06
N VAL A 23 -6.12 0.16 4.34
CA VAL A 23 -6.75 -0.99 3.68
C VAL A 23 -8.23 -1.12 4.04
N ASN A 24 -8.68 -0.51 5.14
CA ASN A 24 -10.11 -0.51 5.51
C ASN A 24 -10.99 0.13 4.44
N ILE A 25 -10.47 1.09 3.66
CA ILE A 25 -11.20 1.71 2.55
C ILE A 25 -11.61 0.64 1.52
N ALA A 26 -10.76 -0.35 1.25
CA ALA A 26 -11.11 -1.43 0.32
C ALA A 26 -12.24 -2.32 0.85
N LYS A 27 -12.28 -2.55 2.17
CA LYS A 27 -13.35 -3.31 2.81
C LYS A 27 -14.68 -2.56 2.74
N GLU A 28 -14.68 -1.26 3.03
CA GLU A 28 -15.88 -0.41 2.97
C GLU A 28 -16.42 -0.34 1.54
N MET A 29 -15.57 -0.03 0.57
CA MET A 29 -15.94 0.01 -0.85
C MET A 29 -16.50 -1.31 -1.37
N PHE A 30 -15.92 -2.44 -0.94
CA PHE A 30 -16.45 -3.74 -1.31
C PHE A 30 -17.78 -4.05 -0.59
N SER A 31 -17.92 -3.65 0.68
CA SER A 31 -19.15 -3.87 1.45
C SER A 31 -20.33 -3.12 0.83
N GLU A 32 -20.15 -1.82 0.58
CA GLU A 32 -21.20 -0.89 0.13
C GLU A 32 -21.50 -1.02 -1.37
N HIS A 33 -20.46 -1.16 -2.20
CA HIS A 33 -20.60 -1.07 -3.66
C HIS A 33 -20.21 -2.33 -4.40
N LYS A 34 -19.81 -3.40 -3.70
CA LYS A 34 -19.27 -4.65 -4.30
C LYS A 34 -18.12 -4.40 -5.27
N THR A 35 -17.41 -3.29 -5.09
CA THR A 35 -16.32 -2.86 -5.97
C THR A 35 -15.00 -3.37 -5.43
N GLN A 36 -14.23 -4.04 -6.28
CA GLN A 36 -12.90 -4.54 -5.92
C GLN A 36 -11.85 -3.44 -6.11
N VAL A 37 -11.34 -2.92 -4.99
CA VAL A 37 -10.33 -1.86 -4.97
C VAL A 37 -8.94 -2.41 -5.31
N ARG A 38 -8.16 -1.61 -6.04
CA ARG A 38 -6.75 -1.86 -6.35
C ARG A 38 -5.89 -0.77 -5.73
N PHE A 39 -4.80 -1.17 -5.11
CA PHE A 39 -3.77 -0.28 -4.58
C PHE A 39 -2.62 -0.20 -5.57
N TYR A 40 -2.15 1.01 -5.87
CA TYR A 40 -1.03 1.24 -6.77
C TYR A 40 0.16 1.76 -5.96
N PRO A 41 1.29 1.04 -5.90
CA PRO A 41 2.51 1.53 -5.23
C PRO A 41 3.11 2.67 -6.03
N ILE A 42 3.47 3.76 -5.34
CA ILE A 42 4.11 4.93 -5.93
C ILE A 42 5.40 5.20 -5.16
N ALA A 43 6.53 5.22 -5.85
CA ALA A 43 7.81 5.64 -5.30
C ALA A 43 8.17 7.03 -5.85
N VAL A 44 8.52 7.96 -4.95
CA VAL A 44 8.95 9.32 -5.31
C VAL A 44 10.40 9.50 -4.89
N ASN A 45 11.29 9.65 -5.86
CA ASN A 45 12.70 9.92 -5.62
C ASN A 45 13.00 11.39 -5.97
N ARG A 46 13.13 12.22 -4.93
CA ARG A 46 13.34 13.67 -5.09
C ARG A 46 14.70 14.00 -5.69
N ASP A 47 15.75 13.28 -5.28
CA ASP A 47 17.12 13.53 -5.74
C ASP A 47 17.27 13.28 -7.23
N ARG A 48 16.61 12.23 -7.73
CA ARG A 48 16.56 11.89 -9.16
C ARG A 48 15.41 12.58 -9.91
N ARG A 49 14.55 13.35 -9.22
CA ARG A 49 13.33 13.98 -9.77
C ARG A 49 12.45 12.99 -10.54
N MET A 50 12.29 11.78 -10.02
CA MET A 50 11.54 10.70 -10.66
C MET A 50 10.33 10.26 -9.82
N ILE A 51 9.27 9.88 -10.52
CA ILE A 51 8.10 9.19 -9.96
C ILE A 51 7.98 7.85 -10.67
N ARG A 52 7.87 6.77 -9.92
CA ARG A 52 7.67 5.42 -10.45
C ARG A 52 6.35 4.86 -9.92
N LEU A 53 5.60 4.22 -10.81
CA LEU A 53 4.35 3.54 -10.51
C LEU A 53 4.58 2.04 -10.70
N GLY A 54 4.38 1.26 -9.66
CA GLY A 54 4.48 -0.20 -9.74
C GLY A 54 3.13 -0.84 -10.06
N ASP A 55 3.16 -2.16 -10.27
CA ASP A 55 1.96 -2.92 -10.55
C ASP A 55 0.96 -2.86 -9.40
N SER A 56 -0.33 -2.90 -9.73
CA SER A 56 -1.39 -2.83 -8.74
C SER A 56 -1.52 -4.10 -7.89
N ILE A 57 -1.99 -3.95 -6.67
CA ILE A 57 -2.35 -5.03 -5.75
C ILE A 57 -3.85 -4.94 -5.51
N GLY A 58 -4.59 -5.98 -5.93
CA GLY A 58 -6.03 -6.06 -5.70
C GLY A 58 -6.34 -6.50 -4.28
N PHE A 59 -7.40 -5.93 -3.69
CA PHE A 59 -8.01 -6.46 -2.47
C PHE A 59 -8.82 -7.73 -2.80
N ASP A 60 -8.60 -8.81 -2.05
CA ASP A 60 -9.35 -10.05 -2.15
C ASP A 60 -10.35 -10.20 -0.99
N PRO A 61 -11.66 -10.02 -1.24
CA PRO A 61 -12.69 -10.10 -0.22
C PRO A 61 -12.96 -11.53 0.27
N LYS A 62 -12.41 -12.57 -0.39
CA LYS A 62 -12.60 -13.97 0.01
C LYS A 62 -11.64 -14.42 1.11
N LYS A 63 -10.54 -13.68 1.32
CA LYS A 63 -9.54 -13.98 2.34
C LYS A 63 -9.92 -13.41 3.70
N ASN A 64 -9.27 -13.91 4.75
CA ASN A 64 -9.39 -13.31 6.07
C ASN A 64 -8.90 -11.85 6.00
N PHE A 65 -9.74 -10.91 6.46
CA PHE A 65 -9.44 -9.49 6.33
C PHE A 65 -8.13 -9.07 7.04
N HIS A 66 -7.81 -9.69 8.18
CA HIS A 66 -6.57 -9.38 8.89
C HIS A 66 -5.34 -9.83 8.11
N GLU A 67 -5.36 -11.04 7.55
CA GLU A 67 -4.28 -11.58 6.72
C GLU A 67 -4.13 -10.78 5.43
N GLU A 68 -5.26 -10.42 4.81
CA GLU A 68 -5.28 -9.67 3.56
C GLU A 68 -4.73 -8.25 3.73
N LYS A 69 -5.03 -7.63 4.87
CA LYS A 69 -4.48 -6.35 5.28
C LYS A 69 -2.96 -6.39 5.37
N GLN A 70 -2.41 -7.42 6.02
CA GLN A 70 -0.96 -7.60 6.13
C GLN A 70 -0.31 -7.90 4.78
N ARG A 71 -0.95 -8.74 3.95
CA ARG A 71 -0.46 -9.07 2.60
C ARG A 71 -0.33 -7.82 1.73
N ILE A 72 -1.38 -6.99 1.68
CA ILE A 72 -1.39 -5.77 0.86
C ILE A 72 -0.29 -4.81 1.30
N VAL A 73 -0.16 -4.58 2.61
CA VAL A 73 0.90 -3.70 3.12
C VAL A 73 2.28 -4.24 2.79
N ARG A 74 2.53 -5.53 3.05
CA ARG A 74 3.82 -6.14 2.76
C ARG A 74 4.20 -6.05 1.29
N GLU A 75 3.26 -6.36 0.38
CA GLU A 75 3.51 -6.26 -1.06
C GLU A 75 3.71 -4.80 -1.52
N LEU A 76 3.01 -3.84 -0.92
CA LEU A 76 3.23 -2.42 -1.24
C LEU A 76 4.62 -1.97 -0.80
N GLU A 77 5.03 -2.33 0.41
CA GLU A 77 6.37 -2.04 0.94
C GLU A 77 7.45 -2.68 0.06
N GLU A 78 7.32 -3.98 -0.27
CA GLU A 78 8.25 -4.71 -1.14
C GLU A 78 8.38 -4.04 -2.52
N ARG A 79 7.26 -3.75 -3.19
CA ARG A 79 7.27 -3.13 -4.52
C ARG A 79 7.82 -1.71 -4.51
N ILE A 80 7.56 -0.93 -3.46
CA ILE A 80 8.12 0.42 -3.34
C ILE A 80 9.64 0.33 -3.11
N CYS A 81 10.12 -0.59 -2.27
CA CYS A 81 11.55 -0.82 -2.07
C CYS A 81 12.27 -1.14 -3.39
N GLU A 82 11.68 -1.96 -4.26
CA GLU A 82 12.27 -2.32 -5.56
C GLU A 82 12.35 -1.14 -6.54
N MET A 83 11.58 -0.07 -6.31
CA MET A 83 11.50 1.08 -7.22
C MET A 83 12.45 2.22 -6.85
N ILE A 84 13.02 2.26 -5.65
CA ILE A 84 13.83 3.39 -5.16
C ILE A 84 15.26 3.39 -5.70
#